data_AF-A0AAP0SCY5-F1
#
_entry.id   AF-A0AAP0SCY5-F1
#
_cell.length_a   1.000
_cell.length_b   1.000
_cell.length_c   1.000
_cell.angle_alpha   90.00
_cell.angle_beta   90.00
_cell.angle_gamma   90.00
#
_symmetry.space_group_name_H-M   'P 1'
#
loop_
_entity.id
_entity.type
_entity.pdbx_description
1 polymer ?
#
loop_
_entity_poly.entity_id
_entity_poly.type
_entity_poly.pdbx_seq_one_letter_code
_entity_poly.pdbx_strand_id
1 'polypeptide(L)'
;MQQRKSASSLYGRPSGTDGSDFSYRMVVDSRYTKVAQGKSRLSVLIFAQAIIQLIGVLYTFLPTSKEESPNMLAILSTAIGFISLIVGELGRRRSRVNFLKVYMVASSIAILSCLLVSLEAICH
;
A
#
# COMPACT_ATOMS: atom_id res chain seq x y z
N MET A 1 9.10 58.23 10.09
CA MET A 1 9.18 57.23 11.18
C MET A 1 9.23 55.85 10.55
N GLN A 2 10.39 55.19 10.60
CA GLN A 2 10.54 53.82 10.13
C GLN A 2 9.95 52.86 11.17
N GLN A 3 8.77 52.30 10.89
CA GLN A 3 8.27 51.15 11.63
C GLN A 3 9.18 49.95 11.32
N ARG A 4 10.09 49.64 12.24
CA ARG A 4 10.81 48.37 12.25
C ARG A 4 9.77 47.25 12.25
N LYS A 5 9.66 46.52 11.15
CA LYS A 5 8.94 45.24 11.09
C LYS A 5 9.67 44.29 12.03
N SER A 6 9.13 44.11 13.23
CA SER A 6 9.58 43.08 14.17
C SER A 6 9.46 41.72 13.48
N ALA A 7 10.60 41.06 13.29
CA ALA A 7 10.72 39.75 12.64
C ALA A 7 9.97 38.60 13.36
N SER A 8 9.25 38.90 14.45
CA SER A 8 8.38 37.96 15.15
C SER A 8 6.97 37.83 14.55
N SER A 9 6.56 38.69 13.61
CA SER A 9 5.24 38.60 12.96
C SER A 9 5.23 37.76 11.67
N LEU A 10 6.38 37.21 11.23
CA LEU A 10 6.45 36.33 10.06
C LEU A 10 6.01 34.88 10.37
N TYR A 11 5.97 34.52 11.66
CA TYR A 11 5.23 33.37 12.19
C TYR A 11 3.87 33.86 12.68
N GLY A 12 3.00 34.20 11.74
CA GLY A 12 1.70 34.81 12.00
C GLY A 12 0.89 33.99 13.01
N ARG A 13 0.58 34.62 14.16
CA ARG A 13 -0.38 34.09 15.13
C ARG A 13 -1.70 33.87 14.38
N PRO A 14 -2.18 32.63 14.25
CA PRO A 14 -3.42 32.37 13.54
C PRO A 14 -4.56 33.04 14.29
N SER A 15 -5.31 33.89 13.58
CA SER A 15 -6.41 34.65 14.15
C SER A 15 -7.61 33.73 14.34
N GLY A 16 -7.72 33.17 15.55
CA GLY A 16 -8.84 32.39 16.05
C GLY A 16 -8.86 32.46 17.59
N THR A 17 -10.04 32.30 18.18
CA THR A 17 -10.32 32.45 19.61
C THR A 17 -9.27 31.74 20.48
N ASP A 18 -8.79 32.45 21.52
CA ASP A 18 -7.84 32.10 22.60
C ASP A 18 -6.57 31.27 22.31
N GLY A 19 -6.30 30.88 21.07
CA GLY A 19 -5.15 30.03 20.72
C GLY A 19 -5.30 28.56 21.10
N SER A 20 -6.39 28.17 21.80
CA SER A 20 -6.72 26.78 22.04
C SER A 20 -7.08 26.07 20.73
N ASP A 21 -7.82 26.77 19.84
CA ASP A 21 -8.20 26.25 18.52
C ASP A 21 -6.96 25.99 17.65
N PHE A 22 -5.93 26.84 17.72
CA PHE A 22 -4.69 26.60 16.98
C PHE A 22 -3.91 25.40 17.50
N SER A 23 -3.73 25.28 18.82
CA SER A 23 -3.10 24.09 19.41
C SER A 23 -3.87 22.82 19.09
N TYR A 24 -5.21 22.89 19.12
CA TYR A 24 -6.07 21.78 18.76
C TYR A 24 -5.87 21.37 17.29
N ARG A 25 -5.91 22.33 16.36
CA ARG A 25 -5.69 22.07 14.92
C ARG A 25 -4.30 21.53 14.62
N MET A 26 -3.24 22.00 15.29
CA MET A 26 -1.89 21.45 15.10
C MET A 26 -1.75 19.99 15.57
N VAL A 27 -2.41 19.61 16.68
CA VAL A 27 -2.40 18.22 17.18
C VAL A 27 -3.32 17.32 16.35
N VAL A 28 -4.44 17.84 15.89
CA VAL A 28 -5.45 17.09 15.14
C VAL A 28 -5.03 16.90 13.68
N ASP A 29 -4.60 17.96 13.00
CA ASP A 29 -4.15 17.91 11.61
C ASP A 29 -2.92 17.02 11.46
N SER A 30 -1.98 17.06 12.41
CA SER A 30 -0.81 16.18 12.38
C SER A 30 -1.19 14.69 12.48
N ARG A 31 -2.22 14.33 13.27
CA ARG A 31 -2.73 12.95 13.33
C ARG A 31 -3.45 12.54 12.06
N TYR A 32 -4.32 13.40 11.51
CA TYR A 32 -4.99 13.10 10.24
C TYR A 32 -4.00 12.99 9.07
N THR A 33 -3.00 13.86 9.03
CA THR A 33 -1.94 13.85 8.01
C THR A 33 -1.12 12.56 8.07
N LYS A 34 -0.75 12.08 9.27
CA LYS A 34 -0.05 10.80 9.44
C LYS A 34 -0.86 9.62 8.92
N VAL A 35 -2.17 9.59 9.20
CA VAL A 35 -3.07 8.54 8.69
C VAL A 35 -3.19 8.62 7.17
N ALA A 36 -3.33 9.81 6.61
CA ALA A 36 -3.41 10.02 5.16
C ALA A 36 -2.14 9.56 4.43
N GLN A 37 -0.96 9.94 4.95
CA GLN A 37 0.34 9.50 4.42
C GLN A 37 0.49 7.98 4.50
N GLY A 38 0.10 7.36 5.63
CA GLY A 38 0.10 5.91 5.77
C GLY A 38 -0.80 5.21 4.75
N LYS A 39 -2.02 5.71 4.55
CA LYS A 39 -2.97 5.17 3.56
C LYS A 39 -2.48 5.33 2.12
N SER A 40 -1.80 6.44 1.81
CA SER A 40 -1.21 6.68 0.49
C SER A 40 -0.08 5.69 0.19
N ARG A 41 0.90 5.54 1.11
CA ARG A 41 2.01 4.59 0.95
C ARG A 41 1.51 3.15 0.76
N LEU A 42 0.52 2.76 1.55
CA LEU A 42 -0.10 1.45 1.44
C LEU A 42 -0.80 1.25 0.09
N SER A 43 -1.46 2.30 -0.44
CA SER A 43 -2.08 2.25 -1.77
C SER A 43 -1.05 1.96 -2.87
N VAL A 44 0.13 2.57 -2.78
CA VAL A 44 1.22 2.34 -3.73
C VAL A 44 1.72 0.90 -3.66
N LEU A 45 1.86 0.33 -2.46
CA LEU A 45 2.30 -1.06 -2.28
C LEU A 45 1.28 -2.06 -2.84
N ILE A 46 -0.02 -1.87 -2.56
CA ILE A 46 -1.08 -2.71 -3.11
C ILE A 46 -1.10 -2.63 -4.64
N PHE A 47 -0.91 -1.42 -5.20
CA PHE A 47 -0.86 -1.21 -6.64
C PHE A 47 0.35 -1.88 -7.29
N ALA A 48 1.55 -1.73 -6.70
CA ALA A 48 2.76 -2.40 -7.17
C ALA A 48 2.60 -3.93 -7.15
N GLN A 49 2.00 -4.48 -6.08
CA GLN A 49 1.75 -5.90 -5.99
C GLN A 49 0.71 -6.38 -7.01
N ALA A 50 -0.30 -5.57 -7.33
CA ALA A 50 -1.26 -5.89 -8.39
C ALA A 50 -0.58 -5.95 -9.77
N ILE A 51 0.37 -5.07 -10.06
CA ILE A 51 1.16 -5.11 -11.30
C ILE A 51 1.99 -6.40 -11.37
N ILE A 52 2.68 -6.76 -10.29
CA ILE A 52 3.49 -7.99 -10.23
C ILE A 52 2.61 -9.21 -10.44
N GLN A 53 1.44 -9.27 -9.80
CA GLN A 53 0.49 -10.36 -9.95
C GLN A 53 -0.02 -10.45 -11.40
N LEU A 54 -0.29 -9.31 -12.04
CA LEU A 54 -0.75 -9.25 -13.43
C LEU A 54 0.33 -9.75 -14.41
N ILE A 55 1.60 -9.42 -14.16
CA ILE A 55 2.73 -9.97 -14.92
C ILE A 55 2.80 -11.50 -14.72
N GLY A 56 2.64 -11.99 -13.49
CA GLY A 56 2.60 -13.43 -13.20
C GLY A 56 1.47 -14.16 -13.95
N VAL A 57 0.26 -13.59 -13.94
CA VAL A 57 -0.88 -14.10 -14.72
C VAL A 57 -0.54 -14.15 -16.20
N LEU A 58 0.00 -13.06 -16.75
CA LEU A 58 0.43 -13.00 -18.16
C LEU A 58 1.42 -14.11 -18.48
N TYR A 59 2.46 -14.32 -17.65
CA TYR A 59 3.40 -15.42 -17.83
C TYR A 59 2.73 -16.80 -17.81
N THR A 60 1.76 -17.04 -16.93
CA THR A 60 1.01 -18.31 -16.90
C THR A 60 0.06 -18.48 -18.08
N PHE A 61 -0.46 -17.38 -18.63
CA PHE A 61 -1.38 -17.35 -19.78
C PHE A 61 -0.68 -17.22 -21.12
N LEU A 62 0.65 -17.07 -21.14
CA LEU A 62 1.47 -17.04 -22.34
C LEU A 62 2.16 -18.41 -22.56
N PRO A 63 1.43 -19.55 -22.72
CA PRO A 63 2.07 -20.77 -23.13
C PRO A 63 2.42 -20.63 -24.61
N THR A 64 3.62 -20.10 -24.88
CA THR A 64 4.25 -20.22 -26.18
C THR A 64 4.76 -21.65 -26.30
N SER A 65 3.94 -22.48 -26.96
CA SER A 65 4.37 -23.55 -27.86
C SER A 65 5.12 -24.78 -27.32
N LYS A 66 5.08 -25.11 -26.02
CA LYS A 66 5.51 -26.44 -25.55
C LYS A 66 4.41 -27.09 -24.72
N GLU A 67 4.06 -28.32 -25.09
CA GLU A 67 3.01 -29.17 -24.51
C GLU A 67 3.32 -29.57 -23.05
N GLU A 68 3.47 -28.60 -22.16
CA GLU A 68 3.65 -28.84 -20.74
C GLU A 68 2.34 -28.50 -20.05
N SER A 69 1.78 -29.49 -19.35
CA SER A 69 0.50 -29.39 -18.67
C SER A 69 0.41 -28.12 -17.82
N PRO A 70 -0.75 -27.43 -17.78
CA PRO A 70 -0.88 -26.20 -17.03
C PRO A 70 -0.47 -26.41 -15.56
N ASN A 71 0.54 -25.64 -15.12
CA ASN A 71 1.10 -25.72 -13.78
C ASN A 71 0.02 -25.34 -12.74
N MET A 72 -0.67 -26.35 -12.22
CA MET A 72 -1.77 -26.19 -11.25
C MET A 72 -1.35 -25.38 -10.02
N LEU A 73 -0.09 -25.52 -9.59
CA LEU A 73 0.54 -24.73 -8.53
C LEU A 73 0.63 -23.24 -8.87
N ALA A 74 0.97 -22.89 -10.11
CA ALA A 74 1.04 -21.51 -10.56
C ALA A 74 -0.37 -20.88 -10.58
N ILE A 75 -1.39 -21.64 -11.00
CA ILE A 75 -2.79 -21.19 -10.98
C ILE A 75 -3.29 -20.94 -9.55
N LEU A 76 -3.01 -21.86 -8.62
CA LEU A 76 -3.36 -21.73 -7.20
C LEU A 76 -2.66 -20.54 -6.54
N SER A 77 -1.36 -20.39 -6.75
CA SER A 77 -0.58 -19.24 -6.25
C SER A 77 -1.14 -17.92 -6.78
N THR A 78 -1.50 -17.90 -8.06
CA THR A 78 -2.11 -16.73 -8.72
C THR A 78 -3.45 -16.37 -8.09
N ALA A 79 -4.32 -17.36 -7.85
CA ALA A 79 -5.62 -17.16 -7.22
C ALA A 79 -5.50 -16.66 -5.77
N ILE A 80 -4.59 -17.24 -4.97
CA ILE A 80 -4.33 -16.81 -3.59
C ILE A 80 -3.82 -15.37 -3.55
N GLY A 81 -2.90 -14.99 -4.44
CA GLY A 81 -2.42 -13.61 -4.52
C GLY A 81 -3.51 -12.62 -4.94
N PHE A 82 -4.43 -13.03 -5.82
CA PHE A 82 -5.59 -12.20 -6.20
C PHE A 82 -6.55 -11.96 -5.03
N ILE A 83 -6.86 -13.01 -4.25
CA ILE A 83 -7.68 -12.90 -3.04
C ILE A 83 -7.01 -11.98 -2.01
N SER A 84 -5.69 -12.12 -1.83
CA SER A 84 -4.91 -11.25 -0.94
C SER A 84 -5.02 -9.77 -1.31
N LEU A 85 -4.94 -9.44 -2.61
CA LEU A 85 -5.10 -8.07 -3.10
C LEU A 85 -6.49 -7.50 -2.78
N ILE A 86 -7.56 -8.27 -2.99
CA ILE A 86 -8.93 -7.86 -2.65
C ILE A 86 -9.05 -7.56 -1.15
N VAL A 87 -8.49 -8.43 -0.31
CA VAL A 87 -8.48 -8.26 1.15
C VAL A 87 -7.67 -7.01 1.56
N GLY A 88 -6.53 -6.75 0.91
CA GLY A 88 -5.70 -5.57 1.15
C GLY A 88 -6.40 -4.26 0.80
N GLU A 89 -7.01 -4.17 -0.39
CA GLU A 89 -7.75 -2.98 -0.82
C GLU A 89 -8.99 -2.74 0.06
N LEU A 90 -9.71 -3.81 0.44
CA LEU A 90 -10.85 -3.71 1.35
C LEU A 90 -10.42 -3.23 2.74
N GLY A 91 -9.28 -3.71 3.25
CA GLY A 91 -8.67 -3.26 4.50
C GLY A 91 -8.26 -1.78 4.47
N ARG A 92 -7.68 -1.33 3.36
CA ARG A 92 -7.31 0.08 3.13
C ARG A 92 -8.54 1.00 3.09
N ARG A 93 -9.58 0.62 2.33
CA ARG A 93 -10.83 1.41 2.21
C ARG A 93 -11.56 1.53 3.54
N ARG A 94 -11.72 0.43 4.28
CA ARG A 94 -12.44 0.41 5.56
C ARG A 94 -11.59 0.89 6.76
N SER A 95 -10.31 1.23 6.55
CA SER A 95 -9.37 1.60 7.62
C SER A 95 -9.34 0.59 8.79
N ARG A 96 -9.59 -0.68 8.50
CA ARG A 96 -9.64 -1.75 9.51
C ARG A 96 -8.26 -2.39 9.63
N VAL A 97 -7.59 -2.12 10.75
CA VAL A 97 -6.23 -2.61 11.04
C VAL A 97 -6.09 -4.14 10.93
N ASN A 98 -7.13 -4.90 11.27
CA ASN A 98 -7.08 -6.37 11.21
C ASN A 98 -6.97 -6.89 9.76
N PHE A 99 -7.73 -6.33 8.82
CA PHE A 99 -7.63 -6.70 7.41
C PHE A 99 -6.25 -6.37 6.84
N LEU A 100 -5.65 -5.28 7.33
CA LEU A 100 -4.31 -4.88 6.90
C LEU A 100 -3.21 -5.82 7.42
N LYS A 101 -3.35 -6.32 8.65
CA LYS A 101 -2.47 -7.34 9.20
C LYS A 101 -2.58 -8.65 8.40
N VAL A 102 -3.80 -9.07 8.10
CA VAL A 102 -4.05 -10.27 7.28
C VAL A 102 -3.45 -10.11 5.89
N TYR A 103 -3.64 -8.94 5.25
CA TYR A 103 -3.03 -8.62 3.96
C TYR A 103 -1.50 -8.70 4.00
N MET A 104 -0.83 -8.11 5.01
CA MET A 104 0.64 -8.21 5.11
C MET A 104 1.12 -9.66 5.16
N VAL A 105 0.51 -10.49 6.01
CA VAL A 105 0.88 -11.90 6.16
C VAL A 105 0.60 -12.67 4.85
N ALA A 106 -0.61 -12.55 4.31
CA ALA A 106 -0.99 -13.23 3.07
C ALA A 106 -0.13 -12.78 1.86
N SER A 107 0.18 -11.49 1.77
CA SER A 107 1.06 -10.93 0.74
C SER A 107 2.48 -11.51 0.84
N SER A 108 3.06 -11.58 2.04
CA SER A 108 4.40 -12.18 2.23
C SER A 108 4.45 -13.64 1.82
N ILE A 109 3.42 -14.42 2.17
CA ILE A 109 3.32 -15.84 1.80
C ILE A 109 3.19 -15.97 0.28
N ALA A 110 2.31 -15.16 -0.35
CA ALA A 110 2.11 -15.18 -1.79
C ALA A 110 3.40 -14.85 -2.56
N ILE A 111 4.18 -13.86 -2.11
CA ILE A 111 5.47 -13.51 -2.74
C ILE A 111 6.47 -14.64 -2.58
N LEU A 112 6.59 -15.24 -1.39
CA LEU A 112 7.48 -16.38 -1.15
C LEU A 112 7.11 -17.57 -2.04
N SER A 113 5.82 -17.91 -2.11
CA SER A 113 5.32 -18.98 -2.99
C SER A 113 5.57 -18.68 -4.47
N CYS A 114 5.39 -17.43 -4.89
CA CYS A 114 5.69 -17.01 -6.26
C CYS A 114 7.18 -17.16 -6.59
N LEU A 115 8.07 -16.72 -5.70
CA LEU A 115 9.52 -16.85 -5.90
C LEU A 115 9.96 -18.31 -5.96
N LEU A 116 9.37 -19.18 -5.12
CA LEU A 116 9.70 -20.60 -5.08
C LEU A 116 9.31 -21.30 -6.40
N VAL A 117 8.11 -21.00 -6.93
CA VAL A 117 7.66 -21.50 -8.24
C VAL A 117 8.53 -20.96 -9.38
N SER A 118 8.92 -19.67 -9.34
CA SER A 118 9.82 -19.11 -10.35
C SER A 118 11.24 -19.69 -10.30
N LEU A 119 11.74 -20.06 -9.12
CA LEU A 119 13.05 -20.69 -8.96
C LEU A 119 13.07 -22.10 -9.56
N GLU A 120 12.03 -22.89 -9.31
CA GLU A 120 11.90 -24.22 -9.92
C GLU A 120 11.83 -24.14 -11.45
N ALA A 121 11.13 -23.15 -11.99
CA ALA A 121 11.03 -22.94 -13.44
C ALA A 121 12.34 -22.50 -14.12
N ILE A 122 13.32 -21.98 -13.37
CA ILE A 122 14.64 -21.56 -13.91
C ILE A 122 15.68 -22.69 -13.79
N CYS A 123 15.52 -23.57 -12.80
CA CYS A 123 16.47 -24.65 -12.53
C CYS A 123 16.24 -25.91 -13.38
N HIS A 124 15.15 -25.96 -14.15
CA HIS A 124 14.71 -27.08 -14.98
C HIS A 124 14.66 -26.70 -16.46
#